data_AF-A0A7X6VJP4-F1
#
_entry.id   AF-A0A7X6VJP4-F1
#
_cell.length_a   1.000
_cell.length_b   1.000
_cell.length_c   1.000
_cell.angle_alpha   90.00
_cell.angle_beta   90.00
_cell.angle_gamma   90.00
#
_symmetry.space_group_name_H-M   'P 1'
#
loop_
_entity.id
_entity.type
_entity.pdbx_description
1 polymer ?
#
loop_
_entity_poly.entity_id
_entity_poly.type
_entity_poly.pdbx_seq_one_letter_code
_entity_poly.pdbx_strand_id
1 'polypeptide(L)'
;MSSDIKRATGLLVVEVVNSNPNGDPDRESDPRQRPNGIGEISPVSFKRKLRDLLEDHNSLFFQNLPDEYKQNDTRYNILESRGRNRNAIKSEMSNDIENFDQDAFLKSEFVNNYWDARVFGNTFLEEKANKGFIKSGVVQFGVGVSISPVEIIRHTNTNKAGVQEGKNAGMAPLAFRIVEHGVYLMPFFVNPNYAGKTGCTAKDIELLKLLIPQSYDLNRSAIRPDIR
;
A
#
# COMPACT_ATOMS: atom_id res chain seq x y z
N MET A 1 26.23 -6.02 -9.21
CA MET A 1 25.71 -5.71 -7.85
C MET A 1 25.48 -7.04 -7.13
N SER A 2 25.73 -7.12 -5.82
CA SER A 2 25.44 -8.36 -5.06
C SER A 2 23.96 -8.73 -5.23
N SER A 3 23.68 -10.01 -5.49
CA SER A 3 22.35 -10.59 -5.63
C SER A 3 21.57 -10.64 -4.31
N ASP A 4 22.22 -10.30 -3.21
CA ASP A 4 21.75 -10.65 -1.87
C ASP A 4 20.97 -9.49 -1.26
N ILE A 5 19.78 -9.80 -0.74
CA ILE A 5 18.98 -8.84 0.01
C ILE A 5 19.64 -8.64 1.38
N LYS A 6 20.02 -7.41 1.68
CA LYS A 6 20.55 -7.04 2.99
C LYS A 6 19.41 -6.87 4.00
N ARG A 7 19.63 -7.30 5.24
CA ARG A 7 18.78 -6.91 6.37
C ARG A 7 18.83 -5.39 6.52
N ALA A 8 17.66 -4.77 6.69
CA ALA A 8 17.55 -3.35 6.95
C ALA A 8 16.47 -3.04 7.99
N THR A 9 16.62 -1.92 8.67
CA THR A 9 15.61 -1.31 9.52
C THR A 9 15.66 0.19 9.25
N GLY A 10 14.50 0.83 9.19
CA GLY A 10 14.42 2.25 8.91
C GLY A 10 13.19 2.87 9.54
N LEU A 11 13.14 4.20 9.43
CA LEU A 11 12.07 5.02 9.93
C LEU A 11 11.67 5.99 8.83
N LEU A 12 10.41 5.94 8.41
CA LEU A 12 9.85 6.98 7.56
C LEU A 12 9.38 8.12 8.44
N VAL A 13 9.79 9.33 8.09
CA VAL A 13 9.28 10.57 8.67
C VAL A 13 8.31 11.14 7.66
N VAL A 14 7.05 11.33 8.06
CA VAL A 14 5.99 11.83 7.19
C VAL A 14 5.39 13.07 7.83
N GLU A 15 5.53 14.22 7.16
CA GLU A 15 4.89 15.46 7.56
C GLU A 15 3.56 15.60 6.84
N VAL A 16 2.53 15.97 7.60
CA VAL A 16 1.16 16.15 7.13
C VAL A 16 0.77 17.60 7.40
N VAL A 17 0.36 18.31 6.37
CA VAL A 17 -0.07 19.72 6.46
C VAL A 17 -1.46 19.84 5.84
N ASN A 18 -2.44 20.29 6.62
CA ASN A 18 -3.83 20.48 6.19
C ASN A 18 -4.40 19.31 5.37
N SER A 19 -4.10 18.08 5.79
CA SER A 19 -4.31 16.87 4.99
C SER A 19 -4.84 15.71 5.84
N ASN A 20 -5.48 14.73 5.19
CA ASN A 20 -5.92 13.48 5.81
C ASN A 20 -5.04 12.31 5.37
N PRO A 21 -4.01 11.94 6.17
CA PRO A 21 -3.03 10.94 5.77
C PRO A 21 -3.60 9.51 5.76
N ASN A 22 -4.59 9.25 6.63
CA ASN A 22 -5.31 8.00 6.72
C ASN A 22 -6.68 8.22 7.38
N GLY A 23 -7.75 8.18 6.58
CA GLY A 23 -9.12 8.23 7.11
C GLY A 23 -9.49 6.96 7.85
N ASP A 24 -10.32 7.10 8.88
CA ASP A 24 -10.85 6.03 9.70
C ASP A 24 -12.28 5.65 9.24
N PRO A 25 -12.50 4.48 8.63
CA PRO A 25 -13.82 4.07 8.16
C PRO A 25 -14.84 3.97 9.30
N ASP A 26 -14.39 3.71 10.54
CA ASP A 26 -15.26 3.59 11.71
C ASP A 26 -15.62 4.95 12.33
N ARG A 27 -14.98 6.04 11.88
CA ARG A 27 -15.21 7.42 12.34
C ARG A 27 -15.47 8.36 11.17
N GLU A 28 -16.33 7.92 10.26
CA GLU A 28 -16.80 8.72 9.12
C GLU A 28 -15.65 9.31 8.26
N SER A 29 -14.52 8.60 8.17
CA SER A 29 -13.30 9.03 7.46
C SER A 29 -12.53 10.21 8.08
N ASP A 30 -12.75 10.53 9.36
CA ASP A 30 -11.83 11.39 10.11
C ASP A 30 -10.40 10.84 10.06
N PRO A 31 -9.35 11.68 10.09
CA PRO A 31 -7.99 11.20 10.30
C PRO A 31 -7.93 10.27 11.51
N ARG A 32 -7.28 9.10 11.36
CA ARG A 32 -7.13 8.13 12.46
C ARG A 32 -6.40 8.77 13.64
N GLN A 33 -6.99 8.62 14.83
CA GLN A 33 -6.48 9.21 16.07
C GLN A 33 -6.79 8.33 17.27
N ARG A 34 -5.78 8.11 18.11
CA ARG A 34 -5.89 7.43 19.40
C ARG A 34 -6.66 8.30 20.42
N PRO A 35 -7.18 7.70 21.51
CA PRO A 35 -7.85 8.46 22.57
C PRO A 35 -7.00 9.57 23.21
N ASN A 36 -5.67 9.45 23.20
CA ASN A 36 -4.74 10.45 23.72
C ASN A 36 -4.36 11.54 22.69
N GLY A 37 -5.08 11.63 21.57
CA GLY A 37 -4.87 12.64 20.53
C GLY A 37 -3.76 12.32 19.53
N ILE A 38 -3.00 11.25 19.73
CA ILE A 38 -1.93 10.82 18.82
C ILE A 38 -2.53 10.29 17.52
N GLY A 39 -2.10 10.87 16.40
CA GLY A 39 -2.52 10.45 15.07
C GLY A 39 -1.89 9.12 14.65
N GLU A 40 -2.58 8.39 13.78
CA GLU A 40 -2.08 7.13 13.24
C GLU A 40 -2.13 7.04 11.71
N ILE A 41 -1.16 6.34 11.14
CA ILE A 41 -1.17 5.91 9.74
C ILE A 41 -0.98 4.39 9.75
N SER A 42 -1.99 3.67 9.28
CA SER A 42 -1.92 2.22 9.21
C SER A 42 -0.87 1.75 8.18
N PRO A 43 -0.15 0.65 8.43
CA PRO A 43 0.83 0.13 7.48
C PRO A 43 0.19 -0.28 6.15
N VAL A 44 -1.06 -0.75 6.19
CA VAL A 44 -1.81 -1.11 4.98
C VAL A 44 -2.12 0.11 4.11
N SER A 45 -2.38 1.29 4.70
CA SER A 45 -2.58 2.54 3.97
C SER A 45 -1.31 2.98 3.25
N PHE A 46 -0.13 2.79 3.85
CA PHE A 46 1.14 3.09 3.20
C PHE A 46 1.46 2.08 2.09
N LYS A 47 1.34 0.77 2.36
CA LYS A 47 1.51 -0.28 1.35
C LYS A 47 0.59 -0.07 0.14
N ARG A 48 -0.65 0.37 0.36
CA ARG A 48 -1.59 0.71 -0.71
C ARG A 48 -1.03 1.79 -1.64
N LYS A 49 -0.50 2.89 -1.11
CA LYS A 49 0.07 3.97 -1.94
C LYS A 49 1.19 3.47 -2.85
N LEU A 50 2.05 2.57 -2.35
CA LEU A 50 3.11 1.96 -3.15
C LEU A 50 2.57 1.06 -4.27
N ARG A 51 1.49 0.32 -3.99
CA ARG A 51 0.81 -0.51 -4.99
C ARG A 51 0.13 0.34 -6.07
N ASP A 52 -0.56 1.39 -5.66
CA ASP A 52 -1.28 2.29 -6.56
C ASP A 52 -0.30 2.93 -7.60
N LEU A 53 0.99 3.09 -7.28
CA LEU A 53 2.03 3.54 -8.23
C LEU A 53 2.39 2.52 -9.33
N LEU A 54 2.22 1.23 -9.06
CA LEU A 54 2.54 0.15 -10.00
C LEU A 54 1.29 -0.40 -10.68
N GLU A 55 0.08 -0.09 -10.20
CA GLU A 55 -1.17 -0.66 -10.71
C GLU A 55 -1.45 -0.27 -12.17
N ASP A 56 -1.04 0.94 -12.59
CA ASP A 56 -1.13 1.39 -13.98
C ASP A 56 0.25 1.40 -14.65
N HIS A 57 0.51 0.37 -15.46
CA HIS A 57 1.76 0.26 -16.24
C HIS A 57 1.89 1.34 -17.33
N ASN A 58 0.79 1.99 -17.73
CA ASN A 58 0.83 3.11 -18.68
C ASN A 58 1.04 4.46 -17.98
N SER A 59 1.07 4.48 -16.64
CA SER A 59 1.33 5.71 -15.89
C SER A 59 2.70 6.29 -16.22
N LEU A 60 2.80 7.61 -16.18
CA LEU A 60 4.07 8.31 -16.42
C LEU A 60 5.17 7.85 -15.45
N PHE A 61 4.79 7.50 -14.21
CA PHE A 61 5.73 6.97 -13.23
C PHE A 61 6.31 5.63 -13.69
N PHE A 62 5.46 4.66 -14.03
CA PHE A 62 5.90 3.33 -14.46
C PHE A 62 6.75 3.40 -15.74
N GLN A 63 6.36 4.23 -16.71
CA GLN A 63 7.10 4.42 -17.96
C GLN A 63 8.48 5.09 -17.78
N ASN A 64 8.71 5.77 -16.66
CA ASN A 64 10.01 6.35 -16.29
C ASN A 64 10.86 5.44 -15.40
N LEU A 65 10.38 4.25 -15.04
CA LEU A 65 11.22 3.26 -14.36
C LEU A 65 12.34 2.76 -15.29
N PRO A 66 13.45 2.23 -14.73
CA PRO A 66 14.48 1.55 -15.51
C PRO A 66 13.89 0.46 -16.44
N ASP A 67 14.52 0.26 -17.60
CA ASP A 67 14.01 -0.65 -18.65
C ASP A 67 13.78 -2.09 -18.17
N GLU A 68 14.55 -2.55 -17.19
CA GLU A 68 14.38 -3.90 -16.61
C GLU A 68 13.02 -4.11 -15.93
N TYR A 69 12.36 -3.03 -15.49
CA TYR A 69 11.02 -3.08 -14.90
C TYR A 69 9.95 -3.02 -15.99
N LYS A 70 10.14 -2.12 -16.97
CA LYS A 70 9.17 -1.88 -18.06
C LYS A 70 9.06 -3.04 -19.04
N GLN A 71 10.18 -3.70 -19.35
CA GLN A 71 10.22 -4.84 -20.28
C GLN A 71 9.63 -6.12 -19.68
N ASN A 72 9.38 -6.14 -18.37
CA ASN A 72 8.87 -7.30 -17.65
C ASN A 72 7.69 -6.87 -16.77
N ASP A 73 6.75 -6.14 -17.36
CA ASP A 73 5.65 -5.50 -16.67
C ASP A 73 4.74 -6.51 -15.94
N THR A 74 4.49 -7.66 -16.55
CA THR A 74 3.72 -8.77 -15.95
C THR A 74 4.28 -9.25 -14.61
N ARG A 75 5.59 -9.08 -14.37
CA ARG A 75 6.26 -9.43 -13.11
C ARG A 75 5.99 -8.45 -11.95
N TYR A 76 5.48 -7.27 -12.26
CA TYR A 76 5.23 -6.19 -11.32
C TYR A 76 3.75 -5.89 -11.12
N ASN A 77 2.87 -6.83 -11.50
CA ASN A 77 1.45 -6.77 -11.19
C ASN A 77 1.21 -6.73 -9.67
N ILE A 78 0.03 -6.22 -9.30
CA ILE A 78 -0.40 -6.06 -7.92
C ILE A 78 -1.49 -7.09 -7.57
N LEU A 79 -1.19 -7.95 -6.59
CA LEU A 79 -2.10 -8.98 -6.10
C LEU A 79 -3.36 -8.39 -5.46
N GLU A 80 -3.22 -7.27 -4.74
CA GLU A 80 -4.32 -6.59 -4.04
C GLU A 80 -5.12 -5.60 -4.93
N SER A 81 -4.97 -5.70 -6.25
CA SER A 81 -5.70 -4.85 -7.19
C SER A 81 -7.22 -5.02 -7.11
N ARG A 82 -7.94 -3.94 -7.41
CA ARG A 82 -9.41 -3.95 -7.41
C ARG A 82 -9.94 -4.83 -8.54
N GLY A 83 -11.00 -5.60 -8.27
CA GLY A 83 -11.61 -6.48 -9.27
C GLY A 83 -10.82 -7.74 -9.61
N ARG A 84 -9.79 -8.08 -8.81
CA ARG A 84 -8.98 -9.29 -9.02
C ARG A 84 -9.81 -10.56 -9.14
N ASN A 85 -9.44 -11.42 -10.08
CA ASN A 85 -10.05 -12.74 -10.25
C ASN A 85 -9.35 -13.76 -9.35
N ARG A 86 -9.96 -14.07 -8.20
CA ARG A 86 -9.43 -15.01 -7.21
C ARG A 86 -9.17 -16.40 -7.79
N ASN A 87 -10.05 -16.87 -8.68
CA ASN A 87 -9.93 -18.20 -9.29
C ASN A 87 -8.72 -18.28 -10.24
N ALA A 88 -8.48 -17.24 -11.03
CA ALA A 88 -7.32 -17.16 -11.93
C ALA A 88 -6.01 -17.11 -11.12
N ILE A 89 -5.96 -16.25 -10.10
CA ILE A 89 -4.80 -16.13 -9.19
C ILE A 89 -4.50 -17.47 -8.50
N LYS A 90 -5.55 -18.23 -8.14
CA LYS A 90 -5.42 -19.55 -7.55
C LYS A 90 -4.77 -20.55 -8.51
N SER A 91 -5.24 -20.60 -9.77
CA SER A 91 -4.62 -21.47 -10.78
C SER A 91 -3.17 -21.07 -11.09
N GLU A 92 -2.83 -19.78 -11.02
CA GLU A 92 -1.45 -19.31 -11.15
C GLU A 92 -0.56 -19.76 -9.97
N MET A 93 -1.15 -20.02 -8.80
CA MET A 93 -0.43 -20.35 -7.57
C MET A 93 -0.15 -21.83 -7.42
N SER A 94 -1.13 -22.69 -7.70
CA SER A 94 -0.97 -24.14 -7.73
C SER A 94 -2.19 -24.82 -8.35
N ASN A 95 -1.95 -25.95 -9.03
CA ASN A 95 -3.01 -26.88 -9.47
C ASN A 95 -3.53 -27.76 -8.32
N ASP A 96 -2.74 -27.93 -7.26
CA ASP A 96 -3.11 -28.63 -6.02
C ASP A 96 -2.91 -27.68 -4.84
N ILE A 97 -4.01 -27.23 -4.25
CA ILE A 97 -3.98 -26.30 -3.11
C ILE A 97 -3.95 -27.02 -1.76
N GLU A 98 -4.17 -28.34 -1.71
CA GLU A 98 -4.18 -29.11 -0.47
C GLU A 98 -2.78 -29.58 -0.10
N ASN A 99 -1.98 -29.97 -1.11
CA ASN A 99 -0.59 -30.36 -0.95
C ASN A 99 0.36 -29.22 -1.31
N PHE A 100 1.06 -28.70 -0.30
CA PHE A 100 2.00 -27.60 -0.50
C PHE A 100 3.41 -28.09 -0.81
N ASP A 101 3.95 -27.64 -1.95
CA ASP A 101 5.36 -27.77 -2.31
C ASP A 101 5.99 -26.38 -2.47
N GLN A 102 7.04 -26.11 -1.68
CA GLN A 102 7.72 -24.82 -1.67
C GLN A 102 8.45 -24.52 -2.98
N ASP A 103 9.08 -25.51 -3.61
CA ASP A 103 9.85 -25.31 -4.84
C ASP A 103 8.93 -25.12 -6.03
N ALA A 104 7.80 -25.85 -6.07
CA ALA A 104 6.75 -25.64 -7.06
C ALA A 104 6.12 -24.25 -6.92
N PHE A 105 5.82 -23.83 -5.68
CA PHE A 105 5.28 -22.49 -5.41
C PHE A 105 6.24 -21.39 -5.86
N LEU A 106 7.54 -21.49 -5.58
CA LEU A 106 8.52 -20.46 -5.99
C LEU A 106 8.67 -20.34 -7.52
N LYS A 107 8.36 -21.40 -8.27
CA LYS A 107 8.40 -21.43 -9.73
C LYS A 107 7.04 -21.13 -10.39
N SER A 108 6.00 -20.91 -9.58
CA SER A 108 4.64 -20.65 -10.06
C SER A 108 4.52 -19.32 -10.81
N GLU A 109 3.52 -19.22 -11.68
CA GLU A 109 3.18 -17.95 -12.34
C GLU A 109 2.81 -16.89 -11.32
N PHE A 110 2.16 -17.26 -10.22
CA PHE A 110 1.82 -16.36 -9.12
C PHE A 110 3.05 -15.64 -8.55
N VAL A 111 4.10 -16.40 -8.19
CA VAL A 111 5.32 -15.79 -7.64
C VAL A 111 6.02 -14.94 -8.69
N ASN A 112 5.97 -15.34 -9.96
CA ASN A 112 6.52 -14.54 -11.04
C ASN A 112 5.77 -13.23 -11.25
N ASN A 113 4.44 -13.22 -11.19
CA ASN A 113 3.62 -12.10 -11.63
C ASN A 113 3.45 -11.01 -10.56
N TYR A 114 3.32 -11.36 -9.28
CA TYR A 114 2.89 -10.41 -8.26
C TYR A 114 4.02 -9.86 -7.39
N TRP A 115 4.43 -8.61 -7.64
CA TRP A 115 5.51 -7.96 -6.87
C TRP A 115 5.14 -7.77 -5.39
N ASP A 116 3.93 -7.30 -5.10
CA ASP A 116 3.52 -7.03 -3.73
C ASP A 116 3.35 -8.31 -2.90
N ALA A 117 3.00 -9.43 -3.53
CA ALA A 117 2.99 -10.76 -2.90
C ALA A 117 4.41 -11.20 -2.50
N ARG A 118 5.42 -10.96 -3.36
CA ARG A 118 6.82 -11.25 -3.05
C ARG A 118 7.34 -10.38 -1.90
N VAL A 119 7.05 -9.08 -1.95
CA VAL A 119 7.61 -8.08 -1.03
C VAL A 119 6.87 -8.01 0.31
N PHE A 120 5.54 -7.88 0.28
CA PHE A 120 4.70 -7.71 1.48
C PHE A 120 4.08 -9.00 1.99
N GLY A 121 4.18 -10.08 1.21
CA GLY A 121 3.58 -11.36 1.52
C GLY A 121 2.15 -11.46 1.01
N ASN A 122 1.55 -12.62 1.21
CA ASN A 122 0.17 -12.88 0.84
C ASN A 122 -0.51 -13.69 1.96
N THR A 123 -1.80 -13.45 2.15
CA THR A 123 -2.60 -14.13 3.18
C THR A 123 -3.87 -14.75 2.57
N PHE A 124 -3.88 -14.95 1.26
CA PHE A 124 -5.05 -15.45 0.57
C PHE A 124 -5.18 -16.96 0.81
N LEU A 125 -6.13 -17.34 1.67
CA LEU A 125 -6.57 -18.71 1.84
C LEU A 125 -8.00 -18.83 1.32
N GLU A 126 -8.25 -19.87 0.54
CA GLU A 126 -9.60 -20.43 0.42
C GLU A 126 -9.81 -21.55 1.45
N GLU A 127 -11.06 -21.86 1.74
CA GLU A 127 -11.40 -23.05 2.53
C GLU A 127 -10.71 -24.28 1.90
N LYS A 128 -9.98 -25.04 2.72
CA LYS A 128 -9.17 -26.22 2.37
C LYS A 128 -7.77 -25.98 1.79
N ALA A 129 -7.39 -24.73 1.46
CA ALA A 129 -6.03 -24.46 1.01
C ALA A 129 -5.00 -24.65 2.14
N ASN A 130 -3.84 -25.20 1.80
CA ASN A 130 -2.75 -25.44 2.72
C ASN A 130 -2.20 -24.11 3.26
N LYS A 131 -1.94 -24.04 4.57
CA LYS A 131 -1.38 -22.84 5.21
C LYS A 131 0.01 -22.46 4.67
N GLY A 132 0.72 -23.39 4.03
CA GLY A 132 1.99 -23.15 3.36
C GLY A 132 1.94 -22.06 2.29
N PHE A 133 0.78 -21.82 1.67
CA PHE A 133 0.61 -20.75 0.67
C PHE A 133 0.58 -19.34 1.29
N ILE A 134 0.25 -19.21 2.58
CA ILE A 134 0.37 -17.93 3.31
C ILE A 134 1.85 -17.63 3.52
N LYS A 135 2.29 -16.46 3.05
CA LYS A 135 3.65 -16.00 3.24
C LYS A 135 3.69 -14.68 3.98
N SER A 136 4.50 -14.62 5.03
CA SER A 136 4.96 -13.35 5.58
C SER A 136 5.92 -12.70 4.59
N GLY A 137 5.69 -11.43 4.26
CA GLY A 137 6.55 -10.68 3.36
C GLY A 137 7.93 -10.38 3.92
N VAL A 138 8.87 -10.15 3.00
CA VAL A 138 10.24 -9.71 3.29
C VAL A 138 10.25 -8.31 3.93
N VAL A 139 9.32 -7.44 3.54
CA VAL A 139 9.23 -6.07 4.05
C VAL A 139 7.97 -5.88 4.87
N GLN A 140 8.13 -5.32 6.07
CA GLN A 140 7.02 -4.94 6.93
C GLN A 140 7.13 -3.50 7.38
N PHE A 141 6.00 -2.82 7.36
CA PHE A 141 5.81 -1.48 7.92
C PHE A 141 5.03 -1.63 9.23
N GLY A 142 5.43 -0.88 10.25
CA GLY A 142 4.68 -0.71 11.48
C GLY A 142 3.62 0.37 11.34
N VAL A 143 2.87 0.59 12.42
CA VAL A 143 1.95 1.74 12.50
C VAL A 143 2.77 3.02 12.56
N GLY A 144 2.44 3.97 11.68
CA GLY A 144 2.97 5.33 11.73
C GLY A 144 2.28 6.10 12.84
N VAL A 145 3.05 6.73 13.73
CA VAL A 145 2.52 7.39 14.93
C VAL A 145 3.00 8.82 14.95
N SER A 146 2.11 9.78 15.23
CA SER A 146 2.51 11.17 15.37
C SER A 146 3.39 11.38 16.61
N ILE A 147 4.37 12.29 16.51
CA ILE A 147 5.29 12.62 17.61
C ILE A 147 4.55 13.35 18.74
N SER A 148 3.54 14.15 18.39
CA SER A 148 2.67 14.88 19.30
C SER A 148 1.20 14.62 18.97
N PRO A 149 0.27 14.89 19.90
CA PRO A 149 -1.15 14.93 19.58
C PRO A 149 -1.42 15.84 18.38
N VAL A 150 -2.33 15.42 17.51
CA VAL A 150 -2.72 16.17 16.30
C VAL A 150 -4.10 16.80 16.49
N GLU A 151 -4.32 17.96 15.87
CA GLU A 151 -5.63 18.60 15.84
C GLU A 151 -6.37 18.24 14.54
N ILE A 152 -7.62 17.78 14.68
CA ILE A 152 -8.48 17.46 13.54
C ILE A 152 -9.46 18.60 13.31
N ILE A 153 -9.30 19.27 12.17
CA ILE A 153 -10.19 20.34 11.73
C ILE A 153 -11.22 19.76 10.76
N ARG A 154 -12.48 20.19 10.91
CA ARG A 154 -13.60 19.79 10.06
C ARG A 154 -14.23 21.00 9.41
N HIS A 155 -14.21 21.06 8.08
CA HIS A 155 -14.84 22.11 7.30
C HIS A 155 -16.02 21.56 6.48
N THR A 156 -17.00 22.43 6.25
CA THR A 156 -18.15 22.15 5.38
C THR A 156 -17.80 22.52 3.95
N ASN A 157 -17.95 21.55 3.04
CA ASN A 157 -17.80 21.81 1.62
C ASN A 157 -19.10 22.35 1.03
N THR A 158 -19.00 23.27 0.07
CA THR A 158 -20.12 23.80 -0.70
C THR A 158 -19.97 23.39 -2.16
N ASN A 159 -21.01 22.78 -2.73
CA ASN A 159 -21.07 22.39 -4.13
C ASN A 159 -22.01 23.33 -4.90
N LYS A 160 -21.59 23.80 -6.07
CA LYS A 160 -22.39 24.69 -6.93
C LYS A 160 -23.58 23.97 -7.59
N ALA A 161 -23.49 22.67 -7.85
CA ALA A 161 -24.63 21.89 -8.32
C ALA A 161 -25.45 21.43 -7.12
N GLY A 162 -26.77 21.62 -7.16
CA GLY A 162 -27.65 21.02 -6.16
C GLY A 162 -27.57 19.51 -6.24
N VAL A 163 -27.27 18.87 -5.12
CA VAL A 163 -27.33 17.41 -4.95
C VAL A 163 -28.77 16.90 -4.72
N GLN A 164 -29.75 17.81 -4.69
CA GLN A 164 -31.19 17.52 -4.57
C GLN A 164 -31.93 18.19 -5.72
N GLU A 165 -32.95 17.52 -6.29
CA GLU A 165 -33.84 18.12 -7.29
C GLU A 165 -34.42 19.44 -6.78
N GLY A 166 -34.27 20.50 -7.59
CA GLY A 166 -34.80 21.84 -7.29
C GLY A 166 -33.89 22.76 -6.46
N LYS A 167 -32.67 22.34 -6.08
CA LYS A 167 -31.69 23.24 -5.41
C LYS A 167 -30.60 23.70 -6.37
N ASN A 168 -30.22 24.98 -6.26
CA ASN A 168 -29.13 25.59 -7.05
C ASN A 168 -27.75 25.48 -6.36
N ALA A 169 -27.65 24.83 -5.19
CA ALA A 169 -26.41 24.54 -4.48
C ALA A 169 -26.61 23.38 -3.49
N GLY A 170 -25.53 22.64 -3.23
CA GLY A 170 -25.46 21.59 -2.22
C GLY A 170 -24.45 21.92 -1.13
N MET A 171 -24.66 21.41 0.07
CA MET A 171 -23.68 21.47 1.16
C MET A 171 -23.35 20.05 1.61
N ALA A 172 -22.07 19.79 1.87
CA ALA A 172 -21.58 18.58 2.52
C ALA A 172 -20.98 18.98 3.88
N PRO A 173 -21.82 19.05 4.94
CA PRO A 173 -21.38 19.50 6.26
C PRO A 173 -20.24 18.65 6.79
N LEU A 174 -19.19 19.31 7.29
CA LEU A 174 -18.04 18.67 7.94
C LEU A 174 -17.35 17.57 7.10
N ALA A 175 -17.52 17.59 5.77
CA ALA A 175 -16.99 16.55 4.89
C ALA A 175 -15.46 16.67 4.67
N PHE A 176 -14.89 17.86 4.91
CA PHE A 176 -13.45 18.09 4.76
C PHE A 176 -12.77 17.97 6.12
N ARG A 177 -12.23 16.79 6.40
CA ARG A 177 -11.65 16.42 7.70
C ARG A 177 -10.15 16.21 7.54
N ILE A 178 -9.36 17.08 8.18
CA ILE A 178 -7.92 17.15 7.98
C ILE A 178 -7.19 17.29 9.32
N VAL A 179 -5.93 16.87 9.32
CA VAL A 179 -4.97 17.24 10.36
C VAL A 179 -4.36 18.59 9.95
N GLU A 180 -4.38 19.57 10.86
CA GLU A 180 -3.79 20.89 10.61
C GLU A 180 -2.28 20.77 10.35
N HIS A 181 -1.57 20.14 11.29
CA HIS A 181 -0.16 19.80 11.18
C HIS A 181 0.16 18.54 12.01
N GLY A 182 1.06 17.70 11.51
CA GLY A 182 1.58 16.59 12.29
C GLY A 182 2.78 15.91 11.64
N VAL A 183 3.76 15.50 12.46
CA VAL A 183 4.90 14.70 12.02
C VAL A 183 4.74 13.27 12.54
N TYR A 184 4.72 12.31 11.62
CA TYR A 184 4.49 10.90 11.88
C TYR A 184 5.78 10.09 11.65
N LEU A 185 6.01 9.12 12.53
CA LEU A 185 7.13 8.20 12.45
C LEU A 185 6.61 6.79 12.18
N MET A 186 6.96 6.21 11.03
CA MET A 186 6.56 4.86 10.63
C MET A 186 7.79 3.95 10.54
N PRO A 187 7.99 3.02 11.49
CA PRO A 187 9.11 2.10 11.43
C PRO A 187 8.89 1.04 10.35
N PHE A 188 9.96 0.57 9.73
CA PHE A 188 9.91 -0.55 8.80
C PHE A 188 11.18 -1.41 8.90
N PHE A 189 11.09 -2.64 8.41
CA PHE A 189 12.24 -3.54 8.32
C PHE A 189 12.17 -4.42 7.07
N VAL A 190 13.36 -4.86 6.65
CA VAL A 190 13.59 -5.82 5.58
C VAL A 190 14.25 -7.05 6.19
N ASN A 191 13.56 -8.19 6.16
CA ASN A 191 14.01 -9.47 6.69
C ASN A 191 14.29 -10.47 5.54
N PRO A 192 15.57 -10.64 5.12
CA PRO A 192 15.93 -11.48 3.99
C PRO A 192 15.64 -12.98 4.22
N ASN A 193 15.44 -13.43 5.47
CA ASN A 193 15.13 -14.84 5.76
C ASN A 193 13.81 -15.31 5.12
N TYR A 194 12.91 -14.38 4.76
CA TYR A 194 11.66 -14.70 4.06
C TYR A 194 11.79 -14.68 2.54
N ALA A 195 12.89 -14.18 1.98
CA ALA A 195 13.07 -14.05 0.53
C ALA A 195 12.99 -15.41 -0.18
N GLY A 196 13.66 -16.43 0.37
CA GLY A 196 13.58 -17.80 -0.14
C GLY A 196 12.20 -18.46 0.03
N LYS A 197 11.28 -17.85 0.77
CA LYS A 197 9.91 -18.36 0.94
C LYS A 197 8.90 -17.67 0.02
N THR A 198 9.15 -16.41 -0.32
CA THR A 198 8.25 -15.58 -1.15
C THR A 198 8.72 -15.45 -2.60
N GLY A 199 9.98 -15.76 -2.90
CA GLY A 199 10.59 -15.50 -4.21
C GLY A 199 11.05 -14.05 -4.40
N CYS A 200 11.05 -13.24 -3.34
CA CYS A 200 11.52 -11.85 -3.38
C CYS A 200 13.02 -11.79 -3.72
N THR A 201 13.36 -10.87 -4.61
CA THR A 201 14.71 -10.66 -5.13
C THR A 201 15.24 -9.28 -4.75
N ALA A 202 16.56 -9.08 -4.86
CA ALA A 202 17.17 -7.76 -4.66
C ALA A 202 16.53 -6.68 -5.56
N LYS A 203 16.12 -7.02 -6.78
CA LYS A 203 15.44 -6.10 -7.71
C LYS A 203 14.10 -5.61 -7.21
N ASP A 204 13.35 -6.47 -6.51
CA ASP A 204 12.07 -6.10 -5.91
C ASP A 204 12.27 -5.05 -4.79
N ILE A 205 13.38 -5.16 -4.04
CA ILE A 205 13.77 -4.21 -2.99
C ILE A 205 14.32 -2.90 -3.58
N GLU A 206 15.07 -2.98 -4.69
CA GLU A 206 15.49 -1.78 -5.43
C GLU A 206 14.29 -1.01 -5.98
N LEU A 207 13.28 -1.71 -6.52
CA LEU A 207 12.03 -1.06 -6.92
C LEU A 207 11.34 -0.38 -5.74
N LEU A 208 11.26 -1.05 -4.58
CA LEU A 208 10.68 -0.46 -3.37
C LEU A 208 11.37 0.85 -2.97
N LYS A 209 12.69 0.96 -3.12
CA LYS A 209 13.44 2.20 -2.84
C LYS A 209 13.06 3.33 -3.79
N LEU A 210 12.70 3.03 -5.03
CA LEU A 210 12.20 4.02 -6.00
C LEU A 210 10.76 4.46 -5.67
N LEU A 211 9.94 3.55 -5.14
CA LEU A 211 8.53 3.82 -4.83
C LEU A 211 8.33 4.67 -3.56
N ILE A 212 9.10 4.41 -2.49
CA ILE A 212 8.89 5.04 -1.18
C ILE A 212 8.86 6.58 -1.26
N PRO A 213 9.84 7.26 -1.90
CA PRO A 213 9.86 8.72 -1.99
C PRO A 213 8.66 9.30 -2.76
N GLN A 214 8.06 8.52 -3.67
CA GLN A 214 6.96 8.98 -4.52
C GLN A 214 5.58 8.66 -3.94
N SER A 215 5.54 7.92 -2.83
CA SER A 215 4.31 7.35 -2.27
C SER A 215 3.22 8.38 -1.96
N TYR A 216 3.58 9.57 -1.47
CA TYR A 216 2.61 10.64 -1.19
C TYR A 216 2.47 11.64 -2.33
N ASP A 217 3.58 12.01 -2.98
CA ASP A 217 3.57 13.00 -4.06
C ASP A 217 2.70 12.62 -5.25
N LEU A 218 2.73 11.34 -5.64
CA LEU A 218 1.93 10.82 -6.74
C LEU A 218 0.57 10.26 -6.29
N ASN A 219 0.22 10.41 -5.01
CA ASN A 219 -1.09 10.07 -4.44
C ASN A 219 -1.84 11.30 -3.90
N ARG A 220 -1.47 12.50 -4.35
CA ARG A 220 -2.14 13.76 -3.99
C ARG A 220 -3.60 13.74 -4.42
N SER A 221 -4.46 14.30 -3.59
CA SER A 221 -5.89 14.46 -3.87
C SER A 221 -6.44 15.66 -3.12
N ALA A 222 -7.71 16.01 -3.34
CA ALA A 222 -8.34 17.14 -2.66
C ALA A 222 -8.22 17.08 -1.13
N ILE A 223 -8.23 15.89 -0.53
CA ILE A 223 -8.09 15.69 0.93
C ILE A 223 -6.63 15.43 1.38
N ARG A 224 -5.69 15.33 0.44
CA ARG A 224 -4.25 15.14 0.69
C ARG A 224 -3.43 16.09 -0.19
N PRO A 225 -3.61 17.42 -0.05
CA PRO A 225 -2.87 18.37 -0.86
C PRO A 225 -1.38 18.41 -0.53
N ASP A 226 -1.02 18.19 0.75
CA ASP A 226 0.36 18.36 1.24
C ASP A 226 0.72 17.31 2.29
N ILE A 227 1.41 16.26 1.83
CA ILE A 227 2.03 15.23 2.66
C ILE A 227 3.39 14.91 2.05
N ARG A 228 4.45 14.95 2.84
CA ARG A 228 5.84 14.75 2.38
C ARG A 228 6.65 13.90 3.33
#